data_AF-A0A9P9IB91-F1
#
_entry.id   AF-A0A9P9IB91-F1
#
_cell.length_a   1.000
_cell.length_b   1.000
_cell.length_c   1.000
_cell.angle_alpha   90.00
_cell.angle_beta   90.00
_cell.angle_gamma   90.00
#
_symmetry.space_group_name_H-M   'P 1'
#
loop_
_entity.id
_entity.type
_entity.pdbx_description
1 polymer ?
#
loop_
_entity_poly.entity_id
_entity_poly.type
_entity_poly.pdbx_seq_one_letter_code
_entity_poly.pdbx_strand_id
1 'polypeptide(L)'
;MLSNALFALSLIAAASAHQNLHQIWINDETPGYQVGIRMPPSNSPVEDITSNDMACNVGGSKVPSGVQTIEAKEGDTIKVKWDQSGHPGPITHFLSAPVADASQATGIGAWTKIDELAFVDGKWANEIMGAQNMTHEFKLPTGIASGEYLLRSEMLALHASQTLGGGQFYIGCIQLKITGTGGTCGPSIQIPGAYKADDANIFIPNYYNGFDATNYQAPGGDVGTCGGSGSGAAPVAPAPASSAAASSARPVASSAPAAAAPSSATSSAASPSVVAVSSVAVTPTAVAPSAVPTTLITAVASSTAAPSAAPSPAEPAPTQGSGNALPKEFTLSTFIAWLQAQV
;
A
#
# COMPACT_ATOMS: atom_id res chain seq x y z
N MET A 1 48.37 -26.24 29.59
CA MET A 1 47.21 -25.36 29.80
C MET A 1 46.49 -25.26 28.47
N LEU A 2 45.42 -26.05 28.28
CA LEU A 2 44.63 -26.01 27.04
C LEU A 2 43.66 -24.81 27.14
N SER A 3 43.78 -23.89 26.20
CA SER A 3 42.97 -22.68 26.13
C SER A 3 41.60 -23.01 25.54
N ASN A 4 40.55 -22.92 26.35
CA ASN A 4 39.16 -22.98 25.89
C ASN A 4 38.79 -21.65 25.23
N ALA A 5 38.83 -21.59 23.90
CA ALA A 5 38.22 -20.50 23.15
C ALA A 5 36.71 -20.79 22.97
N LEU A 6 35.88 -20.21 23.83
CA LEU A 6 34.44 -20.05 23.55
C LEU A 6 34.28 -19.02 22.43
N PHE A 7 33.86 -19.46 21.24
CA PHE A 7 33.33 -18.57 20.22
C PHE A 7 31.91 -18.15 20.60
N ALA A 8 31.74 -16.92 21.09
CA ALA A 8 30.44 -16.29 21.22
C ALA A 8 29.96 -15.87 19.82
N LEU A 9 28.98 -16.59 19.28
CA LEU A 9 28.30 -16.22 18.04
C LEU A 9 27.32 -15.08 18.35
N SER A 10 27.73 -13.82 18.16
CA SER A 10 26.80 -12.69 18.24
C SER A 10 25.90 -12.72 16.99
N LEU A 11 24.66 -13.17 17.12
CA LEU A 11 23.64 -12.90 16.11
C LEU A 11 23.37 -11.39 16.12
N ILE A 12 23.87 -10.69 15.10
CA ILE A 12 23.43 -9.34 14.80
C ILE A 12 22.01 -9.48 14.24
N ALA A 13 21.01 -9.21 15.08
CA ALA A 13 19.65 -9.01 14.59
C ALA A 13 19.66 -7.76 13.71
N ALA A 14 19.52 -7.93 12.40
CA ALA A 14 19.29 -6.80 11.51
C ALA A 14 17.92 -6.22 11.85
N ALA A 15 17.90 -5.08 12.54
CA ALA A 15 16.67 -4.33 12.76
C ALA A 15 16.23 -3.72 11.42
N SER A 16 15.31 -4.38 10.72
CA SER A 16 14.54 -3.73 9.67
C SER A 16 13.62 -2.71 10.35
N ALA A 17 13.68 -1.45 9.92
CA ALA A 17 12.80 -0.41 10.43
C ALA A 17 11.76 0.01 9.37
N HIS A 18 12.08 -0.16 8.10
CA HIS A 18 11.16 0.05 6.98
C HIS A 18 10.20 -1.12 6.85
N GLN A 19 8.92 -0.83 6.58
CA GLN A 19 7.84 -1.79 6.73
C GLN A 19 6.79 -1.70 5.62
N ASN A 20 6.22 -2.85 5.28
CA ASN A 20 5.04 -2.97 4.46
C ASN A 20 3.91 -3.67 5.21
N LEU A 21 2.67 -3.27 4.93
CA LEU A 21 1.50 -4.07 5.22
C LEU A 21 1.56 -5.31 4.32
N HIS A 22 1.44 -6.50 4.90
CA HIS A 22 1.61 -7.73 4.13
C HIS A 22 0.56 -8.80 4.42
N GLN A 23 -0.34 -8.59 5.37
CA GLN A 23 -1.43 -9.54 5.64
C GLN A 23 -2.64 -8.89 6.31
N ILE A 24 -3.81 -9.45 6.05
CA ILE A 24 -5.08 -9.08 6.65
C ILE A 24 -5.85 -10.35 7.07
N TRP A 25 -6.62 -10.26 8.14
CA TRP A 25 -7.67 -11.22 8.50
C TRP A 25 -9.01 -10.49 8.66
N ILE A 26 -10.09 -11.20 8.34
CA ILE A 26 -11.47 -10.80 8.58
C ILE A 26 -12.09 -11.89 9.46
N ASN A 27 -12.43 -11.55 10.71
CA ASN A 27 -12.90 -12.51 11.72
C ASN A 27 -11.98 -13.74 11.83
N ASP A 28 -10.67 -13.50 11.94
CA ASP A 28 -9.60 -14.51 12.02
C ASP A 28 -9.38 -15.39 10.77
N GLU A 29 -10.08 -15.12 9.67
CA GLU A 29 -9.83 -15.76 8.36
C GLU A 29 -8.95 -14.88 7.48
N THR A 30 -7.88 -15.44 6.90
CA THR A 30 -6.92 -14.73 6.04
C THR A 30 -6.96 -15.25 4.61
N PRO A 31 -6.99 -14.38 3.58
CA PRO A 31 -6.84 -14.81 2.20
C PRO A 31 -5.40 -15.25 1.86
N GLY A 32 -4.43 -14.91 2.72
CA GLY A 32 -3.02 -15.31 2.60
C GLY A 32 -2.06 -14.13 2.62
N TYR A 33 -0.76 -14.42 2.62
CA TYR A 33 0.29 -13.40 2.57
C TYR A 33 0.21 -12.58 1.28
N GLN A 34 0.15 -11.26 1.41
CA GLN A 34 0.04 -10.27 0.32
C GLN A 34 -1.21 -10.38 -0.56
N VAL A 35 -2.19 -11.21 -0.19
CA VAL A 35 -3.43 -11.36 -0.96
C VAL A 35 -4.41 -10.23 -0.62
N GLY A 36 -4.93 -9.59 -1.67
CA GLY A 36 -5.88 -8.48 -1.56
C GLY A 36 -5.27 -7.14 -1.13
N ILE A 37 -3.95 -7.06 -1.03
CA ILE A 37 -3.19 -5.86 -0.71
C ILE A 37 -2.51 -5.33 -1.97
N ARG A 38 -2.61 -4.02 -2.22
CA ARG A 38 -1.85 -3.34 -3.27
C ARG A 38 -0.41 -3.13 -2.80
N MET A 39 0.44 -4.14 -3.04
CA MET A 39 1.82 -4.11 -2.58
C MET A 39 2.65 -3.04 -3.31
N PRO A 40 3.40 -2.19 -2.59
CA PRO A 40 4.35 -1.27 -3.19
C PRO A 40 5.59 -2.01 -3.73
N PRO A 41 6.39 -1.39 -4.63
CA PRO A 41 7.59 -2.01 -5.21
C PRO A 41 8.78 -2.13 -4.23
N SER A 42 8.71 -1.46 -3.08
CA SER A 42 9.74 -1.47 -2.04
C SER A 42 9.10 -1.23 -0.67
N ASN A 43 9.88 -1.24 0.40
CA ASN A 43 9.45 -0.82 1.73
C ASN A 43 9.86 0.64 2.04
N SER A 44 10.24 1.45 1.04
CA SER A 44 10.50 2.88 1.24
C SER A 44 9.22 3.63 1.61
N PRO A 45 9.29 4.61 2.52
CA PRO A 45 8.14 5.44 2.86
C PRO A 45 7.79 6.39 1.72
N VAL A 46 6.54 6.85 1.72
CA VAL A 46 6.14 8.06 1.00
C VAL A 46 6.45 9.25 1.91
N GLU A 47 7.17 10.25 1.41
CA GLU A 47 7.53 11.47 2.16
C GLU A 47 6.85 12.72 1.57
N ASP A 48 6.59 12.72 0.25
CA ASP A 48 5.85 13.80 -0.41
C ASP A 48 4.35 13.68 -0.12
N ILE A 49 3.89 14.41 0.89
CA ILE A 49 2.49 14.50 1.33
C ILE A 49 1.54 15.01 0.23
N THR A 50 2.06 15.69 -0.79
CA THR A 50 1.24 16.19 -1.90
C THR A 50 1.08 15.18 -3.03
N SER A 51 1.86 14.09 -3.02
CA SER A 51 1.82 13.04 -4.03
C SER A 51 0.53 12.22 -3.97
N ASN A 52 0.07 11.76 -5.13
CA ASN A 52 -0.99 10.75 -5.25
C ASN A 52 -0.63 9.43 -4.55
N ASP A 53 0.66 9.16 -4.35
CA ASP A 53 1.13 7.97 -3.64
C ASP A 53 0.68 7.98 -2.16
N MET A 54 0.28 9.13 -1.60
CA MET A 54 -0.29 9.19 -0.25
C MET A 54 -1.60 8.40 -0.11
N ALA A 55 -2.34 8.18 -1.20
CA ALA A 55 -3.58 7.42 -1.16
C ALA A 55 -3.32 5.93 -0.87
N CYS A 56 -2.53 5.28 -1.72
CA CYS A 56 -2.33 3.82 -1.70
C CYS A 56 -0.88 3.38 -1.94
N ASN A 57 0.09 4.23 -1.60
CA ASN A 57 1.53 4.03 -1.83
C ASN A 57 1.93 4.05 -3.32
N VAL A 58 3.23 4.01 -3.58
CA VAL A 58 3.83 4.07 -4.92
C VAL A 58 3.27 2.95 -5.80
N GLY A 59 2.67 3.35 -6.92
CA GLY A 59 2.04 2.44 -7.87
C GLY A 59 0.62 1.99 -7.47
N GLY A 60 0.16 2.27 -6.25
CA GLY A 60 -1.16 1.84 -5.77
C GLY A 60 -2.35 2.49 -6.46
N SER A 61 -2.14 3.61 -7.17
CA SER A 61 -3.15 4.24 -8.04
C SER A 61 -3.49 3.39 -9.27
N LYS A 62 -2.62 2.45 -9.66
CA LYS A 62 -2.87 1.45 -10.69
C LYS A 62 -2.84 0.09 -10.02
N VAL A 63 -4.00 -0.53 -9.85
CA VAL A 63 -4.13 -1.78 -9.11
C VAL A 63 -3.16 -2.83 -9.65
N PRO A 64 -2.23 -3.36 -8.83
CA PRO A 64 -1.34 -4.43 -9.26
C PRO A 64 -2.12 -5.66 -9.73
N SER A 65 -1.58 -6.36 -10.73
CA SER A 65 -2.21 -7.59 -11.23
C SER A 65 -2.34 -8.63 -10.12
N GLY A 66 -3.49 -9.29 -10.03
CA GLY A 66 -3.74 -10.37 -9.07
C GLY A 66 -4.22 -9.92 -7.68
N VAL A 67 -4.39 -8.61 -7.45
CA VAL A 67 -5.02 -8.13 -6.21
C VAL A 67 -6.50 -8.51 -6.22
N GLN A 68 -6.93 -9.22 -5.17
CA GLN A 68 -8.28 -9.72 -5.00
C GLN A 68 -9.11 -8.78 -4.14
N THR A 69 -10.41 -8.69 -4.42
CA THR A 69 -11.37 -8.03 -3.53
C THR A 69 -11.86 -9.04 -2.50
N ILE A 70 -11.69 -8.73 -1.21
CA ILE A 70 -12.02 -9.61 -0.09
C ILE A 70 -13.42 -9.28 0.42
N GLU A 71 -14.27 -10.29 0.61
CA GLU A 71 -15.61 -10.10 1.15
C GLU A 71 -15.55 -9.79 2.66
N ALA A 72 -16.33 -8.81 3.11
CA ALA A 72 -16.44 -8.40 4.50
C ALA A 72 -17.88 -7.96 4.83
N LYS A 73 -18.18 -7.82 6.12
CA LYS A 73 -19.42 -7.24 6.62
C LYS A 73 -19.11 -6.09 7.56
N GLU A 74 -20.01 -5.12 7.63
CA GLU A 74 -19.95 -4.11 8.67
C GLU A 74 -19.90 -4.77 10.06
N GLY A 75 -19.13 -4.20 11.00
CA GLY A 75 -18.93 -4.77 12.34
C GLY A 75 -17.93 -5.93 12.43
N ASP A 76 -17.47 -6.50 11.29
CA ASP A 76 -16.43 -7.52 11.28
C ASP A 76 -15.14 -6.99 11.93
N THR A 77 -14.43 -7.89 12.60
CA THR A 77 -13.10 -7.60 13.14
C THR A 77 -12.08 -7.75 12.03
N ILE A 78 -11.31 -6.68 11.78
CA ILE A 78 -10.18 -6.66 10.87
C ILE A 78 -8.90 -6.73 11.70
N LYS A 79 -8.01 -7.63 11.31
CA LYS A 79 -6.63 -7.66 11.82
C LYS A 79 -5.69 -7.36 10.67
N VAL A 80 -4.76 -6.44 10.84
CA VAL A 80 -3.69 -6.18 9.89
C VAL A 80 -2.35 -6.66 10.45
N LYS A 81 -1.42 -7.04 9.58
CA LYS A 81 -0.04 -7.34 9.96
C LYS A 81 0.96 -6.61 9.07
N TRP A 82 1.89 -5.96 9.74
CA TRP A 82 3.00 -5.23 9.16
C TRP A 82 4.32 -5.98 9.38
N ASP A 83 5.32 -5.66 8.57
CA ASP A 83 6.69 -6.09 8.82
C ASP A 83 7.18 -5.59 10.19
N GLN A 84 8.20 -6.24 10.75
CA GLN A 84 8.87 -5.73 11.95
C GLN A 84 9.41 -4.31 11.71
N SER A 85 9.08 -3.39 12.62
CA SER A 85 9.57 -2.02 12.57
C SER A 85 9.96 -1.51 13.96
N GLY A 86 11.12 -0.85 14.02
CA GLY A 86 11.54 -0.06 15.19
C GLY A 86 11.16 1.42 15.09
N HIS A 87 10.43 1.84 14.06
CA HIS A 87 10.10 3.25 13.89
C HIS A 87 8.91 3.68 14.76
N PRO A 88 9.10 4.63 15.68
CA PRO A 88 8.02 5.10 16.55
C PRO A 88 6.99 5.92 15.79
N GLY A 89 5.72 5.70 16.14
CA GLY A 89 4.60 6.52 15.69
C GLY A 89 3.28 5.75 15.67
N PRO A 90 2.19 6.40 15.21
CA PRO A 90 0.85 5.83 15.21
C PRO A 90 0.61 4.87 14.04
N ILE A 91 -0.45 4.06 14.18
CA ILE A 91 -1.15 3.40 13.09
C ILE A 91 -2.56 3.99 12.95
N THR A 92 -3.01 4.20 11.72
CA THR A 92 -4.38 4.65 11.42
C THR A 92 -4.99 3.83 10.30
N HIS A 93 -6.31 3.70 10.33
CA HIS A 93 -7.07 3.04 9.28
C HIS A 93 -8.15 3.97 8.74
N PHE A 94 -8.25 4.02 7.42
CA PHE A 94 -9.25 4.80 6.72
C PHE A 94 -10.04 3.93 5.75
N LEU A 95 -11.33 4.21 5.62
CA LEU A 95 -12.20 3.62 4.62
C LEU A 95 -12.55 4.68 3.58
N SER A 96 -12.43 4.33 2.29
CA SER A 96 -12.85 5.21 1.21
C SER A 96 -14.37 5.41 1.22
N ALA A 97 -14.88 6.37 0.45
CA ALA A 97 -16.26 6.24 -0.04
C ALA A 97 -16.41 4.95 -0.89
N PRO A 98 -17.63 4.39 -1.05
CA PRO A 98 -17.81 3.24 -1.93
C PRO A 98 -17.40 3.60 -3.36
N VAL A 99 -16.69 2.67 -4.01
CA VAL A 99 -16.19 2.79 -5.38
C VAL A 99 -16.98 1.88 -6.31
N ALA A 100 -16.99 2.22 -7.61
CA ALA A 100 -17.69 1.41 -8.61
C ALA A 100 -17.01 0.05 -8.84
N ASP A 101 -15.68 0.03 -8.78
CA ASP A 101 -14.83 -1.16 -8.96
C ASP A 101 -13.51 -0.95 -8.21
N ALA A 102 -13.29 -1.68 -7.13
CA ALA A 102 -12.09 -1.59 -6.33
C ALA A 102 -10.84 -2.08 -7.07
N SER A 103 -10.98 -2.85 -8.14
CA SER A 103 -9.86 -3.25 -9.02
C SER A 103 -9.44 -2.16 -10.00
N GLN A 104 -10.20 -1.06 -10.11
CA GLN A 104 -9.90 0.10 -10.98
C GLN A 104 -9.76 1.42 -10.21
N ALA A 105 -10.22 1.47 -8.96
CA ALA A 105 -10.19 2.69 -8.14
C ALA A 105 -8.74 3.12 -7.84
N THR A 106 -8.42 4.40 -8.03
CA THR A 106 -7.09 4.96 -7.75
C THR A 106 -6.81 5.12 -6.24
N GLY A 107 -7.87 5.27 -5.44
CA GLY A 107 -7.78 5.63 -4.02
C GLY A 107 -7.61 7.12 -3.76
N ILE A 108 -7.43 7.95 -4.78
CA ILE A 108 -7.41 9.41 -4.62
C ILE A 108 -8.84 9.88 -4.34
N GLY A 109 -9.05 10.60 -3.24
CA GLY A 109 -10.35 11.19 -2.93
C GLY A 109 -10.70 11.18 -1.45
N ALA A 110 -11.98 10.96 -1.14
CA ALA A 110 -12.52 11.03 0.21
C ALA A 110 -12.28 9.75 1.02
N TRP A 111 -11.77 9.94 2.24
CA TRP A 111 -11.45 8.89 3.20
C TRP A 111 -12.02 9.23 4.58
N THR A 112 -12.65 8.27 5.25
CA THR A 112 -13.11 8.40 6.64
C THR A 112 -12.14 7.63 7.53
N LYS A 113 -11.58 8.26 8.56
CA LYS A 113 -10.80 7.55 9.58
C LYS A 113 -11.74 6.63 10.36
N ILE A 114 -11.41 5.35 10.48
CA ILE A 114 -12.25 4.35 11.16
C ILE A 114 -11.58 3.72 12.38
N ASP A 115 -10.27 3.85 12.50
CA ASP A 115 -9.50 3.37 13.64
C ASP A 115 -8.17 4.12 13.76
N GLU A 116 -7.69 4.24 15.00
CA GLU A 116 -6.41 4.84 15.34
C GLU A 116 -5.85 4.17 16.61
N LEU A 117 -4.58 3.79 16.55
CA LEU A 117 -3.77 3.52 17.72
C LEU A 117 -2.54 4.43 17.65
N ALA A 118 -2.39 5.29 18.64
CA ALA A 118 -1.36 6.32 18.68
C ALA A 118 -0.33 6.05 19.78
N PHE A 119 -0.41 6.81 20.87
CA PHE A 119 0.48 6.68 22.03
C PHE A 119 -0.33 6.30 23.26
N VAL A 120 -0.05 5.13 23.84
CA VAL A 120 -0.79 4.58 24.98
C VAL A 120 0.21 4.08 26.01
N ASP A 121 0.05 4.49 27.27
CA ASP A 121 0.84 4.04 28.41
C ASP A 121 2.37 4.09 28.18
N GLY A 122 2.84 5.18 27.56
CA GLY A 122 4.26 5.42 27.32
C GLY A 122 4.83 4.72 26.08
N LYS A 123 3.98 4.12 25.23
CA LYS A 123 4.40 3.35 24.05
C LYS A 123 3.69 3.82 22.80
N TRP A 124 4.44 3.88 21.71
CA TRP A 124 3.88 4.08 20.38
C TRP A 124 3.23 2.80 19.82
N ALA A 125 2.38 2.95 18.81
CA ALA A 125 1.69 1.83 18.19
C ALA A 125 2.64 0.72 17.70
N ASN A 126 3.78 1.07 17.09
CA ASN A 126 4.77 0.09 16.65
C ASN A 126 5.30 -0.79 17.81
N GLU A 127 5.44 -0.24 19.02
CA GLU A 127 5.90 -0.99 20.20
C GLU A 127 4.79 -1.89 20.76
N ILE A 128 3.55 -1.39 20.77
CA ILE A 128 2.36 -2.14 21.20
C ILE A 128 2.14 -3.32 20.25
N MET A 129 2.13 -3.06 18.94
CA MET A 129 2.03 -4.06 17.89
C MET A 129 3.23 -5.02 17.90
N GLY A 130 4.44 -4.52 18.20
CA GLY A 130 5.63 -5.35 18.31
C GLY A 130 5.50 -6.46 19.36
N ALA A 131 4.81 -6.19 20.47
CA ALA A 131 4.46 -7.21 21.48
C ALA A 131 3.40 -8.21 20.99
N GLN A 132 2.71 -7.89 19.88
CA GLN A 132 1.66 -8.68 19.24
C GLN A 132 2.06 -9.15 17.83
N ASN A 133 3.36 -9.41 17.59
CA ASN A 133 3.85 -9.91 16.30
C ASN A 133 3.50 -8.97 15.12
N MET A 134 3.59 -7.66 15.36
CA MET A 134 3.24 -6.57 14.45
C MET A 134 1.80 -6.62 13.92
N THR A 135 0.87 -7.13 14.74
CA THR A 135 -0.56 -7.12 14.42
C THR A 135 -1.30 -6.01 15.15
N HIS A 136 -2.38 -5.53 14.53
CA HIS A 136 -3.33 -4.60 15.13
C HIS A 136 -4.75 -5.00 14.72
N GLU A 137 -5.68 -5.01 15.66
CA GLU A 137 -7.07 -5.38 15.45
C GLU A 137 -8.01 -4.20 15.67
N PHE A 138 -8.99 -4.04 14.79
CA PHE A 138 -10.03 -3.03 14.87
C PHE A 138 -11.33 -3.55 14.25
N LYS A 139 -12.43 -2.81 14.38
CA LYS A 139 -13.73 -3.17 13.81
C LYS A 139 -14.06 -2.31 12.60
N LEU A 140 -14.62 -2.92 11.56
CA LEU A 140 -15.34 -2.14 10.55
C LEU A 140 -16.53 -1.43 11.23
N PRO A 141 -16.75 -0.13 10.99
CA PRO A 141 -17.93 0.55 11.50
C PRO A 141 -19.23 -0.15 11.11
N THR A 142 -20.28 0.02 11.90
CA THR A 142 -21.65 -0.38 11.53
C THR A 142 -22.39 0.78 10.85
N GLY A 143 -23.40 0.50 10.03
CA GLY A 143 -24.12 1.52 9.25
C GLY A 143 -23.38 1.97 8.00
N ILE A 144 -22.54 1.10 7.44
CA ILE A 144 -21.83 1.33 6.17
C ILE A 144 -22.76 0.93 5.02
N ALA A 145 -22.72 1.65 3.90
CA ALA A 145 -23.43 1.22 2.70
C ALA A 145 -22.77 -0.04 2.09
N SER A 146 -23.57 -0.99 1.60
CA SER A 146 -23.02 -2.10 0.84
C SER A 146 -22.31 -1.61 -0.42
N GLY A 147 -21.16 -2.18 -0.76
CA GLY A 147 -20.38 -1.78 -1.94
C GLY A 147 -18.94 -2.25 -1.90
N GLU A 148 -18.16 -1.87 -2.91
CA GLU A 148 -16.72 -2.05 -2.91
C GLU A 148 -16.03 -0.83 -2.32
N TYR A 149 -14.95 -1.07 -1.58
CA TYR A 149 -14.22 -0.07 -0.81
C TYR A 149 -12.74 -0.33 -0.89
N LEU A 150 -11.96 0.73 -0.63
CA LEU A 150 -10.56 0.59 -0.26
C LEU A 150 -10.44 0.84 1.24
N LEU A 151 -9.72 -0.05 1.92
CA LEU A 151 -9.25 0.12 3.29
C LEU A 151 -7.77 0.49 3.23
N ARG A 152 -7.43 1.66 3.75
CA ARG A 152 -6.06 2.19 3.83
C ARG A 152 -5.56 2.02 5.25
N SER A 153 -4.50 1.24 5.45
CA SER A 153 -3.74 1.16 6.70
C SER A 153 -2.47 1.99 6.54
N GLU A 154 -2.18 2.85 7.52
CA GLU A 154 -1.05 3.77 7.50
C GLU A 154 -0.28 3.72 8.81
N MET A 155 1.02 3.46 8.73
CA MET A 155 1.99 3.69 9.80
C MET A 155 2.72 5.00 9.51
N LEU A 156 2.70 5.95 10.43
CA LEU A 156 3.50 7.18 10.35
C LEU A 156 4.72 7.05 11.26
N ALA A 157 5.92 7.06 10.68
CA ALA A 157 7.16 7.08 11.44
C ALA A 157 7.60 8.52 11.74
N LEU A 158 7.78 8.81 13.03
CA LEU A 158 8.05 10.15 13.57
C LEU A 158 9.52 10.38 13.96
N HIS A 159 10.40 9.41 13.77
CA HIS A 159 11.81 9.52 14.18
C HIS A 159 12.56 10.69 13.50
N ALA A 160 12.14 11.09 12.30
CA ALA A 160 12.70 12.24 11.57
C ALA A 160 11.78 13.48 11.59
N SER A 161 10.72 13.48 12.42
CA SER A 161 9.71 14.56 12.49
C SER A 161 10.26 15.91 12.95
N GLN A 162 11.49 16.00 13.46
CA GLN A 162 12.12 17.29 13.79
C GLN A 162 12.47 18.12 12.55
N THR A 163 12.41 17.53 11.35
CA THR A 163 12.64 18.21 10.07
C THR A 163 11.30 18.37 9.35
N LEU A 164 11.04 19.55 8.79
CA LEU A 164 9.84 19.78 7.98
C LEU A 164 9.84 18.82 6.78
N GLY A 165 8.76 18.05 6.61
CA GLY A 165 8.68 16.99 5.61
C GLY A 165 9.47 15.71 5.96
N GLY A 166 9.99 15.58 7.18
CA GLY A 166 10.70 14.38 7.64
C GLY A 166 9.79 13.26 8.17
N GLY A 167 8.47 13.45 8.18
CA GLY A 167 7.51 12.39 8.50
C GLY A 167 7.51 11.33 7.39
N GLN A 168 7.54 10.05 7.78
CA GLN A 168 7.63 8.94 6.85
C GLN A 168 6.36 8.10 6.88
N PHE A 169 5.62 8.06 5.77
CA PHE A 169 4.33 7.38 5.68
C PHE A 169 4.50 6.02 4.99
N TYR A 170 4.22 4.94 5.72
CA TYR A 170 4.10 3.60 5.15
C TYR A 170 2.62 3.29 4.99
N ILE A 171 2.20 2.99 3.75
CA ILE A 171 0.79 2.91 3.37
C ILE A 171 0.52 1.57 2.70
N GLY A 172 -0.58 0.92 3.06
CA GLY A 172 -1.11 -0.26 2.38
C GLY A 172 -2.61 -0.11 2.14
N CYS A 173 -3.04 -0.38 0.89
CA CYS A 173 -4.46 -0.40 0.53
C CYS A 173 -4.93 -1.82 0.29
N ILE A 174 -6.10 -2.16 0.85
CA ILE A 174 -6.79 -3.42 0.72
C ILE A 174 -8.11 -3.21 -0.03
N GLN A 175 -8.48 -4.13 -0.91
CA GLN A 175 -9.77 -4.11 -1.59
C GLN A 175 -10.78 -4.92 -0.80
N LEU A 176 -11.88 -4.29 -0.40
CA LEU A 176 -12.98 -4.93 0.33
C LEU A 176 -14.27 -4.82 -0.46
N LYS A 177 -15.09 -5.86 -0.39
CA LYS A 177 -16.51 -5.82 -0.76
C LYS A 177 -17.32 -5.98 0.51
N ILE A 178 -17.89 -4.88 0.98
CA ILE A 178 -18.56 -4.80 2.27
C ILE A 178 -20.06 -4.99 2.07
N THR A 179 -20.64 -5.91 2.84
CA THR A 179 -22.10 -5.95 3.06
C THR A 179 -22.42 -5.15 4.32
N GLY A 180 -23.25 -4.12 4.18
CA GLY A 180 -23.68 -3.27 5.30
C GLY A 180 -25.15 -2.86 5.19
N THR A 181 -25.64 -2.19 6.23
CA THR A 181 -27.06 -1.84 6.40
C THR A 181 -27.46 -0.51 5.77
N GLY A 182 -26.50 0.30 5.31
CA GLY A 182 -26.75 1.59 4.66
C GLY A 182 -26.42 2.80 5.53
N GLY A 183 -25.96 3.88 4.89
CA GLY A 183 -25.63 5.15 5.54
C GLY A 183 -24.42 5.84 4.93
N THR A 184 -24.14 7.05 5.40
CA THR A 184 -22.90 7.78 5.08
C THR A 184 -21.97 7.78 6.28
N CYS A 185 -20.67 7.63 6.03
CA CYS A 185 -19.63 7.76 7.05
C CYS A 185 -19.06 9.18 7.07
N GLY A 186 -18.67 9.66 8.25
CA GLY A 186 -17.96 10.92 8.39
C GLY A 186 -17.42 11.16 9.80
N PRO A 187 -16.57 12.18 9.98
CA PRO A 187 -16.08 13.11 8.95
C PRO A 187 -15.14 12.44 7.94
N SER A 188 -14.99 13.04 6.75
CA SER A 188 -14.05 12.58 5.73
C SER A 188 -13.01 13.63 5.38
N ILE A 189 -11.85 13.16 4.93
CA ILE A 189 -10.71 13.96 4.50
C ILE A 189 -10.36 13.63 3.04
N GLN A 190 -9.67 14.54 2.34
CA GLN A 190 -9.14 14.27 1.00
C GLN A 190 -7.70 13.77 1.10
N ILE A 191 -7.39 12.64 0.46
CA ILE A 191 -6.03 12.12 0.35
C ILE A 191 -5.66 11.97 -1.14
N PRO A 192 -4.60 12.64 -1.62
CA PRO A 192 -3.81 13.67 -0.91
C PRO A 192 -4.60 14.97 -0.65
N GLY A 193 -4.06 15.85 0.20
CA GLY A 193 -4.54 17.22 0.40
C GLY A 193 -4.94 17.59 1.83
N ALA A 194 -5.32 16.62 2.65
CA ALA A 194 -5.67 16.88 4.05
C ALA A 194 -4.46 17.15 4.93
N TYR A 195 -3.42 16.33 4.80
CA TYR A 195 -2.18 16.44 5.56
C TYR A 195 -1.36 17.63 5.07
N LYS A 196 -0.65 18.30 5.98
CA LYS A 196 0.34 19.33 5.67
C LYS A 196 1.67 18.97 6.32
N ALA A 197 2.75 19.35 5.64
CA ALA A 197 4.10 19.09 6.13
C ALA A 197 4.37 19.76 7.50
N ASP A 198 3.67 20.85 7.81
CA ASP A 198 3.77 21.62 9.05
C ASP A 198 2.67 21.29 10.09
N ASP A 199 1.83 20.27 9.85
CA ASP A 199 0.89 19.78 10.86
C ASP A 199 1.67 19.35 12.11
N ALA A 200 1.25 19.80 13.29
CA ALA A 200 1.99 19.59 14.55
C ALA A 200 2.08 18.12 15.00
N ASN A 201 1.30 17.23 14.38
CA ASN A 201 1.36 15.78 14.58
C ASN A 201 2.16 15.04 13.48
N ILE A 202 2.77 15.78 12.54
CA ILE A 202 3.68 15.27 11.50
C ILE A 202 5.07 15.91 11.67
N PHE A 203 5.12 17.24 11.84
CA PHE A 203 6.33 18.00 12.15
C PHE A 203 6.40 18.34 13.64
N ILE A 204 7.31 17.67 14.35
CA ILE A 204 7.49 17.75 15.79
C ILE A 204 8.94 18.19 16.06
N PRO A 205 9.25 19.50 16.03
CA PRO A 205 10.62 20.02 16.16
C PRO A 205 11.29 19.63 17.48
N ASN A 206 10.50 19.38 18.54
CA ASN A 206 10.98 18.97 19.86
C ASN A 206 10.83 17.47 20.14
N TYR A 207 10.67 16.61 19.12
CA TYR A 207 10.41 15.16 19.28
C TYR A 207 11.36 14.48 20.29
N TYR A 208 12.67 14.71 20.17
CA TYR A 208 13.68 14.17 21.11
C TYR A 208 14.04 15.12 22.27
N ASN A 209 13.41 16.28 22.35
CA ASN A 209 13.76 17.37 23.26
C ASN A 209 12.57 17.74 24.17
N GLY A 210 11.92 16.72 24.75
CA GLY A 210 10.81 16.91 25.69
C GLY A 210 9.43 17.03 25.06
N PHE A 211 9.21 16.42 23.88
CA PHE A 211 7.86 16.24 23.36
C PHE A 211 7.05 15.30 24.26
N ASP A 212 5.87 15.76 24.68
CA ASP A 212 4.92 14.96 25.44
C ASP A 212 3.91 14.33 24.47
N ALA A 213 4.00 13.01 24.30
CA ALA A 213 3.14 12.24 23.42
C ALA A 213 1.82 11.80 24.07
N THR A 214 1.59 12.07 25.36
CA THR A 214 0.41 11.55 26.10
C THR A 214 -0.93 11.94 25.47
N ASN A 215 -1.02 13.09 24.80
CA ASN A 215 -2.23 13.54 24.10
C ASN A 215 -2.04 13.62 22.58
N TYR A 216 -1.06 12.90 22.03
CA TYR A 216 -0.83 12.89 20.59
C TYR A 216 -2.04 12.30 19.86
N GLN A 217 -2.51 12.98 18.82
CA GLN A 217 -3.52 12.49 17.88
C GLN A 217 -2.91 12.35 16.51
N ALA A 218 -3.12 11.20 15.86
CA ALA A 218 -2.57 10.98 14.52
C ALA A 218 -3.24 11.90 13.48
N PRO A 219 -2.56 12.20 12.36
CA PRO A 219 -3.11 13.04 11.30
C PRO A 219 -4.44 12.52 10.76
N GLY A 220 -5.24 13.41 10.18
CA GLY A 220 -6.51 13.04 9.53
C GLY A 220 -7.77 13.18 10.38
N GLY A 221 -7.70 13.89 11.51
CA GLY A 221 -8.87 14.23 12.33
C GLY A 221 -9.40 13.08 13.17
N ASP A 222 -10.59 13.25 13.73
CA ASP A 222 -11.20 12.26 14.62
C ASP A 222 -11.63 10.98 13.88
N VAL A 223 -11.68 9.85 14.61
CA VAL A 223 -12.31 8.62 14.12
C VAL A 223 -13.80 8.89 13.84
N GLY A 224 -14.22 8.60 12.62
CA GLY A 224 -15.58 8.83 12.14
C GLY A 224 -16.58 7.77 12.55
N THR A 225 -17.85 8.07 12.29
CA THR A 225 -19.00 7.19 12.52
C THR A 225 -19.81 7.04 11.24
N CYS A 226 -20.55 5.94 11.13
CA CYS A 226 -21.41 5.63 9.99
C CYS A 226 -22.87 5.45 10.44
N GLY A 227 -23.80 5.28 9.49
CA GLY A 227 -25.23 5.13 9.77
C GLY A 227 -26.02 6.45 9.82
N GLY A 228 -25.38 7.60 9.53
CA GLY A 228 -26.10 8.86 9.34
C GLY A 228 -27.03 8.79 8.13
N SER A 229 -28.28 9.23 8.29
CA SER A 229 -29.23 9.46 7.19
C SER A 229 -28.83 10.72 6.41
N GLY A 230 -27.73 10.65 5.67
CA GLY A 230 -27.33 11.71 4.75
C GLY A 230 -28.26 11.75 3.54
N SER A 231 -29.03 12.84 3.38
CA SER A 231 -29.69 13.21 2.12
C SER A 231 -28.65 13.52 1.05
N GLY A 232 -28.00 12.49 0.53
CA GLY A 232 -27.10 12.57 -0.61
C GLY A 232 -27.51 11.46 -1.56
N ALA A 233 -28.31 11.79 -2.56
CA ALA A 233 -28.57 10.89 -3.66
C ALA A 233 -27.22 10.43 -4.21
N ALA A 234 -26.98 9.12 -4.20
CA ALA A 234 -25.92 8.53 -5.00
C ALA A 234 -26.10 9.04 -6.45
N PRO A 235 -25.06 9.53 -7.12
CA PRO A 235 -25.16 9.71 -8.56
C PRO A 235 -25.24 8.31 -9.16
N VAL A 236 -26.48 7.84 -9.38
CA VAL A 236 -26.72 6.73 -10.29
C VAL A 236 -26.23 7.22 -11.64
N ALA A 237 -25.12 6.64 -12.12
CA ALA A 237 -24.60 6.89 -13.45
C ALA A 237 -25.73 6.71 -14.47
N PRO A 238 -26.00 7.68 -15.36
CA PRO A 238 -26.96 7.46 -16.42
C PRO A 238 -26.41 6.39 -17.37
N ALA A 239 -27.21 5.36 -17.63
CA ALA A 239 -26.94 4.36 -18.65
C ALA A 239 -26.70 5.03 -20.01
N PRO A 240 -25.84 4.48 -20.89
CA PRO A 240 -25.56 5.10 -22.19
C PRO A 240 -26.79 5.01 -23.08
N ALA A 241 -27.39 6.16 -23.38
CA ALA A 241 -28.39 6.28 -24.43
C ALA A 241 -27.68 6.25 -25.80
N SER A 242 -27.94 5.18 -26.55
CA SER A 242 -27.62 5.07 -27.97
C SER A 242 -28.37 6.16 -28.73
N SER A 243 -27.65 7.04 -29.44
CA SER A 243 -28.25 7.93 -30.43
C SER A 243 -27.48 7.87 -31.73
N ALA A 244 -28.21 7.44 -32.76
CA ALA A 244 -27.77 7.34 -34.13
C ALA A 244 -27.57 8.73 -34.76
N ALA A 245 -26.61 8.79 -35.69
CA ALA A 245 -26.30 9.95 -36.50
C ALA A 245 -27.47 10.37 -37.41
N ALA A 246 -27.67 11.68 -37.55
CA ALA A 246 -28.34 12.27 -38.70
C ALA A 246 -27.72 13.63 -39.05
N SER A 247 -27.09 13.67 -40.23
CA SER A 247 -26.66 14.88 -40.93
C SER A 247 -27.86 15.76 -41.32
N SER A 248 -27.74 17.08 -41.20
CA SER A 248 -28.17 18.00 -42.29
C SER A 248 -27.66 19.44 -42.12
N ALA A 249 -26.98 19.89 -43.19
CA ALA A 249 -26.92 21.20 -43.84
C ALA A 249 -26.81 22.55 -43.07
N ARG A 250 -25.81 23.32 -43.54
CA ARG A 250 -25.48 24.75 -43.38
C ARG A 250 -26.50 25.68 -44.09
N PRO A 251 -26.59 26.99 -43.76
CA PRO A 251 -25.82 28.04 -44.50
C PRO A 251 -25.32 29.20 -43.59
N VAL A 252 -24.04 29.62 -43.63
CA VAL A 252 -23.39 30.79 -44.31
C VAL A 252 -23.96 32.20 -44.06
N ALA A 253 -23.19 33.03 -43.31
CA ALA A 253 -22.77 34.42 -43.62
C ALA A 253 -21.92 34.93 -42.42
N SER A 254 -20.60 35.15 -42.51
CA SER A 254 -19.82 36.22 -43.17
C SER A 254 -19.82 37.57 -42.44
N SER A 255 -18.74 37.88 -41.70
CA SER A 255 -17.84 39.01 -41.96
C SER A 255 -16.76 39.17 -40.86
N ALA A 256 -15.49 39.05 -41.26
CA ALA A 256 -14.31 39.64 -40.59
C ALA A 256 -13.93 40.94 -41.34
N PRO A 257 -13.18 41.87 -40.73
CA PRO A 257 -11.71 41.89 -40.85
C PRO A 257 -11.06 42.42 -39.54
N ALA A 258 -9.75 42.59 -39.32
CA ALA A 258 -8.47 42.09 -39.83
C ALA A 258 -7.42 42.48 -38.75
N ALA A 259 -6.26 41.81 -38.82
CA ALA A 259 -5.16 41.86 -37.89
C ALA A 259 -4.36 43.19 -37.81
N ALA A 260 -3.66 43.39 -36.69
CA ALA A 260 -2.31 44.00 -36.68
C ALA A 260 -1.55 43.57 -35.39
N ALA A 261 -0.30 43.16 -35.58
CA ALA A 261 0.63 42.70 -34.55
C ALA A 261 1.54 43.88 -34.06
N PRO A 262 2.71 43.60 -33.45
CA PRO A 262 3.03 43.87 -32.05
C PRO A 262 3.81 45.19 -31.83
N SER A 263 3.92 45.63 -30.58
CA SER A 263 4.86 46.68 -30.18
C SER A 263 5.81 46.20 -29.09
N SER A 264 7.09 46.20 -29.44
CA SER A 264 8.25 46.08 -28.57
C SER A 264 8.76 47.48 -28.23
N ALA A 265 9.11 47.70 -26.95
CA ALA A 265 10.07 48.72 -26.49
C ALA A 265 10.51 48.33 -25.06
N THR A 266 11.71 47.75 -24.91
CA THR A 266 12.90 48.39 -24.31
C THR A 266 12.68 49.11 -22.98
N SER A 267 13.27 48.57 -21.91
CA SER A 267 13.88 49.38 -20.84
C SER A 267 14.98 48.61 -20.12
N SER A 268 15.97 49.40 -19.72
CA SER A 268 17.37 49.11 -19.46
C SER A 268 17.65 48.33 -18.17
N ALA A 269 18.84 47.73 -18.18
CA ALA A 269 19.53 47.04 -17.10
C ALA A 269 19.84 47.91 -15.85
N ALA A 270 19.95 47.24 -14.70
CA ALA A 270 20.86 47.60 -13.62
C ALA A 270 21.30 46.32 -12.86
N SER A 271 22.62 46.11 -12.77
CA SER A 271 23.29 45.03 -12.03
C SER A 271 23.11 45.14 -10.51
N PRO A 272 23.43 44.05 -9.79
CA PRO A 272 24.53 44.20 -8.84
C PRO A 272 25.58 43.08 -8.92
N SER A 273 26.79 43.48 -8.54
CA SER A 273 28.04 42.75 -8.49
C SER A 273 28.00 41.51 -7.60
N VAL A 274 28.48 40.38 -8.12
CA VAL A 274 28.83 39.19 -7.32
C VAL A 274 30.32 39.20 -7.00
N VAL A 275 30.63 39.03 -5.72
CA VAL A 275 31.97 38.90 -5.16
C VAL A 275 32.43 37.46 -5.41
N ALA A 276 33.54 37.29 -6.12
CA ALA A 276 34.14 35.98 -6.39
C ALA A 276 34.81 35.46 -5.11
N VAL A 277 34.41 34.25 -4.67
CA VAL A 277 35.11 33.48 -3.64
C VAL A 277 35.73 32.27 -4.32
N SER A 278 37.06 32.15 -4.24
CA SER A 278 37.83 31.04 -4.79
C SER A 278 37.45 29.71 -4.13
N SER A 279 37.06 28.72 -4.93
CA SER A 279 36.96 27.32 -4.52
C SER A 279 38.00 26.48 -5.24
N VAL A 280 38.85 25.81 -4.45
CA VAL A 280 39.89 24.88 -4.90
C VAL A 280 39.24 23.64 -5.53
N ALA A 281 39.62 23.32 -6.76
CA ALA A 281 39.20 22.09 -7.44
C ALA A 281 39.93 20.89 -6.82
N VAL A 282 39.17 19.93 -6.27
CA VAL A 282 39.67 18.62 -5.86
C VAL A 282 39.31 17.62 -6.97
N THR A 283 40.33 17.05 -7.60
CA THR A 283 40.22 15.96 -8.57
C THR A 283 39.70 14.68 -7.92
N PRO A 284 38.69 13.99 -8.46
CA PRO A 284 38.35 12.65 -8.00
C PRO A 284 39.31 11.62 -8.62
N THR A 285 40.08 10.95 -7.75
CA THR A 285 40.87 9.76 -8.09
C THR A 285 39.92 8.58 -8.32
N ALA A 286 39.89 8.06 -9.54
CA ALA A 286 39.15 6.85 -9.89
C ALA A 286 39.76 5.64 -9.18
N VAL A 287 38.96 4.97 -8.35
CA VAL A 287 39.31 3.67 -7.74
C VAL A 287 38.75 2.57 -8.64
N ALA A 288 39.64 1.72 -9.15
CA ALA A 288 39.31 0.57 -9.98
C ALA A 288 38.55 -0.52 -9.18
N PRO A 289 37.55 -1.21 -9.77
CA PRO A 289 36.94 -2.36 -9.12
C PRO A 289 37.82 -3.61 -9.23
N SER A 290 38.02 -4.27 -8.09
CA SER A 290 38.72 -5.56 -7.96
C SER A 290 37.78 -6.69 -8.40
N ALA A 291 38.19 -7.45 -9.41
CA ALA A 291 37.45 -8.59 -9.94
C ALA A 291 37.68 -9.84 -9.07
N VAL A 292 36.57 -10.46 -8.61
CA VAL A 292 36.55 -11.80 -8.00
C VAL A 292 36.08 -12.79 -9.08
N PRO A 293 36.72 -13.96 -9.29
CA PRO A 293 36.29 -14.90 -10.31
C PRO A 293 35.10 -15.74 -9.81
N THR A 294 33.99 -15.72 -10.54
CA THR A 294 32.87 -16.67 -10.37
C THR A 294 32.94 -17.73 -11.46
N THR A 295 33.16 -18.97 -11.07
CA THR A 295 33.09 -20.16 -11.91
C THR A 295 31.62 -20.49 -12.22
N LEU A 296 31.20 -20.30 -13.47
CA LEU A 296 29.91 -20.76 -14.00
C LEU A 296 30.09 -22.13 -14.67
N ILE A 297 29.37 -23.13 -14.16
CA ILE A 297 29.28 -24.47 -14.75
C ILE A 297 28.19 -24.41 -15.83
N THR A 298 28.58 -24.66 -17.08
CA THR A 298 27.69 -24.69 -18.25
C THR A 298 27.09 -26.10 -18.37
N ALA A 299 25.77 -26.22 -18.29
CA ALA A 299 25.05 -27.42 -18.73
C ALA A 299 24.29 -27.10 -20.01
N VAL A 300 24.67 -27.79 -21.08
CA VAL A 300 24.07 -27.72 -22.42
C VAL A 300 22.88 -28.67 -22.47
N ALA A 301 21.72 -28.19 -22.92
CA ALA A 301 20.64 -29.05 -23.40
C ALA A 301 20.04 -28.46 -24.69
N SER A 302 20.16 -29.24 -25.76
CA SER A 302 19.73 -28.95 -27.13
C SER A 302 18.22 -28.99 -27.28
N SER A 303 17.69 -28.13 -28.17
CA SER A 303 16.30 -28.13 -28.59
C SER A 303 16.01 -29.19 -29.66
N THR A 304 14.87 -29.87 -29.56
CA THR A 304 14.13 -30.36 -30.73
C THR A 304 12.63 -30.18 -30.53
N ALA A 305 11.96 -29.88 -31.64
CA ALA A 305 10.64 -29.29 -31.78
C ALA A 305 9.43 -30.18 -31.38
N ALA A 306 8.29 -29.51 -31.18
CA ALA A 306 6.94 -30.06 -30.96
C ALA A 306 6.41 -30.84 -32.19
N PRO A 307 5.33 -31.65 -32.02
CA PRO A 307 4.01 -31.09 -32.35
C PRO A 307 2.79 -31.62 -31.54
N SER A 308 1.75 -30.78 -31.54
CA SER A 308 0.29 -31.02 -31.65
C SER A 308 -0.48 -31.98 -30.73
N ALA A 309 -1.62 -31.46 -30.24
CA ALA A 309 -2.59 -32.06 -29.32
C ALA A 309 -3.53 -33.12 -29.93
N ALA A 310 -3.97 -34.07 -29.08
CA ALA A 310 -5.19 -34.89 -29.19
C ALA A 310 -5.62 -35.37 -27.77
N PRO A 311 -6.91 -35.73 -27.53
CA PRO A 311 -7.51 -35.75 -26.20
C PRO A 311 -7.23 -37.04 -25.40
N SER A 312 -7.23 -36.89 -24.07
CA SER A 312 -6.99 -37.93 -23.06
C SER A 312 -8.10 -38.99 -23.00
N PRO A 313 -7.79 -40.30 -22.90
CA PRO A 313 -8.76 -41.33 -22.56
C PRO A 313 -8.92 -41.48 -21.03
N ALA A 314 -10.15 -41.75 -20.61
CA ALA A 314 -10.53 -42.01 -19.22
C ALA A 314 -9.73 -43.15 -18.59
N GLU A 315 -9.27 -42.95 -17.35
CA GLU A 315 -8.48 -43.92 -16.57
C GLU A 315 -9.39 -44.91 -15.82
N PRO A 316 -8.97 -46.20 -15.65
CA PRO A 316 -9.75 -47.21 -14.95
C PRO A 316 -9.62 -47.13 -13.42
N ALA A 317 -10.60 -47.71 -12.72
CA ALA A 317 -10.69 -47.79 -11.26
C ALA A 317 -9.46 -48.45 -10.59
N PRO A 318 -9.10 -48.07 -9.34
CA PRO A 318 -7.90 -48.56 -8.69
C PRO A 318 -8.11 -49.97 -8.12
N THR A 319 -7.20 -50.89 -8.47
CA THR A 319 -7.03 -52.21 -7.87
C THR A 319 -6.29 -52.08 -6.54
N GLN A 320 -6.84 -52.63 -5.46
CA GLN A 320 -6.21 -52.63 -4.13
C GLN A 320 -4.95 -53.53 -4.10
N GLY A 321 -3.81 -52.95 -3.76
CA GLY A 321 -2.57 -53.65 -3.41
C GLY A 321 -2.24 -53.45 -1.93
N SER A 322 -2.19 -54.56 -1.19
CA SER A 322 -1.84 -54.65 0.23
C SER A 322 -0.35 -54.39 0.47
N GLY A 323 0.06 -53.12 0.53
CA GLY A 323 1.42 -52.75 0.93
C GLY A 323 1.47 -51.38 1.62
N ASN A 324 2.06 -51.32 2.82
CA ASN A 324 2.21 -50.12 3.66
C ASN A 324 3.11 -49.01 3.08
N ALA A 325 3.46 -49.05 1.78
CA ALA A 325 4.37 -48.09 1.17
C ALA A 325 3.59 -47.02 0.40
N LEU A 326 3.86 -45.74 0.68
CA LEU A 326 3.30 -44.62 -0.07
C LEU A 326 3.84 -44.64 -1.51
N PRO A 327 2.99 -44.54 -2.55
CA PRO A 327 3.45 -44.45 -3.95
C PRO A 327 4.34 -43.23 -4.19
N LYS A 328 5.20 -43.28 -5.22
CA LYS A 328 6.10 -42.17 -5.57
C LYS A 328 5.37 -40.94 -6.13
N GLU A 329 4.17 -41.13 -6.65
CA GLU A 329 3.27 -40.07 -7.09
C GLU A 329 1.89 -40.35 -6.49
N PHE A 330 1.29 -39.34 -5.88
CA PHE A 330 0.02 -39.47 -5.19
C PHE A 330 -0.77 -38.16 -5.27
N THR A 331 -2.10 -38.27 -5.20
CA THR A 331 -2.98 -37.12 -5.01
C THR A 331 -3.10 -36.79 -3.53
N LEU A 332 -3.52 -35.56 -3.20
CA LEU A 332 -3.76 -35.15 -1.81
C LEU A 332 -4.75 -36.10 -1.09
N SER A 333 -5.79 -36.55 -1.79
CA SER A 333 -6.75 -37.53 -1.26
C SER A 333 -6.11 -38.88 -0.93
N THR A 334 -5.17 -39.36 -1.76
CA THR A 334 -4.47 -40.62 -1.54
C THR A 334 -3.51 -40.51 -0.34
N PHE A 335 -2.90 -39.34 -0.15
CA PHE A 335 -2.02 -39.07 1.00
C PHE A 335 -2.78 -39.06 2.34
N ILE A 336 -3.94 -38.39 2.37
CA ILE A 336 -4.80 -38.36 3.56
C ILE A 336 -5.26 -39.76 3.95
N ALA A 337 -5.68 -40.58 2.99
CA ALA A 337 -6.10 -41.96 3.24
C ALA A 337 -4.96 -42.83 3.77
N TRP A 338 -3.73 -42.63 3.28
CA TRP A 338 -2.56 -43.35 3.80
C TRP A 338 -2.24 -42.95 5.25
N LEU A 339 -2.30 -41.66 5.60
CA LEU A 339 -2.06 -41.19 6.97
C LEU A 339 -3.07 -41.77 7.97
N GLN A 340 -4.34 -41.85 7.59
CA GLN A 340 -5.39 -42.44 8.44
C GLN A 340 -5.19 -43.93 8.71
N ALA A 341 -4.51 -44.63 7.81
CA ALA A 341 -4.22 -46.07 7.96
C ALA A 341 -2.97 -46.36 8.83
N GLN A 342 -2.24 -45.34 9.31
CA GLN A 342 -1.05 -45.48 10.15
C GLN A 342 -1.32 -45.30 11.66
N VAL A 343 -2.58 -45.07 12.06
CA VAL A 343 -3.03 -44.84 13.45
C VAL A 343 -3.75 -46.06 14.00
#